data_AF-A0AA50KRQ1-F1
#
_entry.id   AF-A0AA50KRQ1-F1
#
_cell.length_a   1.000
_cell.length_b   1.000
_cell.length_c   1.000
_cell.angle_alpha   90.00
_cell.angle_beta   90.00
_cell.angle_gamma   90.00
#
_symmetry.space_group_name_H-M   'P 1'
#
loop_
_entity.id
_entity.type
_entity.pdbx_description
1 polymer ?
#
loop_
_entity_poly.entity_id
_entity_poly.type
_entity_poly.pdbx_seq_one_letter_code
_entity_poly.pdbx_strand_id
1 'polypeptide(L)'
;MAEDIGSLKGISAEVRQLVRADAQRRREAKNILSPKGLQGNYDAGELLHTTLGGEIRPLTSDDLAAFRQNARSLGRRFKGGITPRQVIDMSLAVDRKKARQEITVAVPASARTVRGAGRSADSLEVRFVTNASKKHGTYRHFVTVQFLGYPTAIASGALTPAKAASQMRKEGIRFDCDCGRHTYWYRYIATVGNYNAGRAENGYPKIRNPNLAGVACKHVLRVMAEVEGSSVVQNFLERAIAKGRERMDGTSTIRTSDKAASKIIQKQALRPTTHGGRTGDRDYDRARRALRQQSRATTTRPTKVASGSKRVSALAGDPKAEAALMGVVQQLGISREQAIAILQGVK
;
A
#
# COMPACT_ATOMS: atom_id res chain seq x y z
N MET A 1 20.15 24.34 -10.69
CA MET A 1 20.26 24.75 -9.28
C MET A 1 19.75 23.60 -8.42
N ALA A 2 20.61 23.00 -7.59
CA ALA A 2 20.23 21.85 -6.76
C ALA A 2 19.11 22.26 -5.78
N GLU A 3 18.04 21.48 -5.70
CA GLU A 3 16.96 21.72 -4.74
C GLU A 3 17.52 21.60 -3.32
N ASP A 4 17.52 22.71 -2.59
CA ASP A 4 18.08 22.79 -1.24
C ASP A 4 17.11 22.15 -0.23
N ILE A 5 17.50 20.98 0.29
CA ILE A 5 16.79 20.34 1.40
C ILE A 5 17.38 20.75 2.77
N GLY A 6 18.28 21.74 2.83
CA GLY A 6 18.96 22.20 4.04
C GLY A 6 19.92 21.18 4.66
N SER A 7 20.60 21.55 5.75
CA SER A 7 21.46 20.64 6.52
C SER A 7 20.65 19.52 7.19
N LEU A 8 21.21 18.30 7.30
CA LEU A 8 20.59 17.20 8.03
C LEU A 8 20.82 17.27 9.54
N LYS A 9 21.64 18.22 10.03
CA LYS A 9 21.78 18.49 11.46
C LYS A 9 20.43 18.95 12.03
N GLY A 10 20.05 18.41 13.19
CA GLY A 10 18.82 18.81 13.87
C GLY A 10 17.52 18.16 13.37
N ILE A 11 17.55 17.34 12.30
CA ILE A 11 16.34 16.66 11.77
C ILE A 11 15.56 15.93 12.85
N SER A 12 16.25 15.21 13.73
CA SER A 12 15.58 14.47 14.80
C SER A 12 14.83 15.38 15.78
N ALA A 13 15.27 16.63 15.97
CA ALA A 13 14.56 17.62 16.77
C ALA A 13 13.38 18.23 15.99
N GLU A 14 13.61 18.62 14.73
CA GLU A 14 12.58 19.17 13.83
C GLU A 14 11.40 18.21 13.68
N VAL A 15 11.64 16.93 13.40
CA VAL A 15 10.56 15.93 13.31
C VAL A 15 9.84 15.75 14.64
N ARG A 16 10.54 15.76 15.77
CA ARG A 16 9.89 15.66 17.10
C ARG A 16 8.96 16.84 17.34
N GLN A 17 9.35 18.05 16.93
CA GLN A 17 8.50 19.23 17.01
C GLN A 17 7.27 19.10 16.09
N LEU A 18 7.45 18.68 14.84
CA LEU A 18 6.34 18.48 13.91
C LEU A 18 5.32 17.44 14.42
N VAL A 19 5.81 16.32 14.95
CA VAL A 19 4.94 15.27 15.53
C VAL A 19 4.18 15.79 16.75
N ARG A 20 4.83 16.55 17.64
CA ARG A 20 4.19 17.17 18.81
C ARG A 20 3.13 18.19 18.40
N ALA A 21 3.48 19.11 17.50
CA ALA A 21 2.56 20.12 16.99
C ALA A 21 1.35 19.47 16.31
N ASP A 22 1.57 18.41 15.54
CA ASP A 22 0.49 17.68 14.90
C ASP A 22 -0.42 16.94 15.89
N ALA A 23 0.15 16.34 16.93
CA ALA A 23 -0.61 15.71 18.01
C ALA A 23 -1.44 16.75 18.79
N GLN A 24 -0.88 17.93 19.05
CA GLN A 24 -1.55 19.02 19.75
C GLN A 24 -2.74 19.55 18.92
N ARG A 25 -2.51 19.93 17.65
CA ARG A 25 -3.58 20.36 16.73
C ARG A 25 -4.72 19.35 16.69
N ARG A 26 -4.39 18.05 16.78
CA ARG A 26 -5.39 17.00 16.71
C ARG A 26 -6.23 16.86 17.98
N ARG A 27 -5.64 17.10 19.16
CA ARG A 27 -6.33 17.11 20.45
C ARG A 27 -7.28 18.29 20.59
N GLU A 28 -6.88 19.45 20.06
CA GLU A 28 -7.66 20.69 20.15
C GLU A 28 -8.81 20.75 19.14
N ALA A 29 -8.82 19.88 18.13
CA ALA A 29 -9.78 19.94 17.05
C ALA A 29 -11.13 19.29 17.43
N LYS A 30 -12.20 20.09 17.39
CA LYS A 30 -13.55 19.74 17.84
C LYS A 30 -14.38 19.00 16.78
N ASN A 31 -14.27 19.45 15.52
CA ASN A 31 -15.07 18.97 14.38
C ASN A 31 -14.61 17.66 13.70
N ILE A 32 -14.12 16.65 14.43
CA ILE A 32 -13.68 15.38 13.81
C ILE A 32 -14.58 14.17 14.11
N LEU A 33 -15.04 13.56 13.03
CA LEU A 33 -15.73 12.28 13.04
C LEU A 33 -14.79 11.13 13.41
N SER A 34 -14.91 10.61 14.62
CA SER A 34 -14.15 9.47 15.15
C SER A 34 -14.78 8.12 14.76
N PRO A 35 -14.11 6.96 14.99
CA PRO A 35 -14.67 5.65 14.68
C PRO A 35 -15.93 5.33 15.51
N LYS A 36 -15.97 5.78 16.78
CA LYS A 36 -17.18 5.73 17.61
C LYS A 36 -18.28 6.65 17.06
N GLY A 37 -17.89 7.83 16.58
CA GLY A 37 -18.79 8.76 15.90
C GLY A 37 -19.44 8.18 14.65
N LEU A 38 -18.66 7.45 13.85
CA LEU A 38 -19.20 6.70 12.72
C LEU A 38 -20.25 5.68 13.15
N GLN A 39 -20.19 5.13 14.37
CA GLN A 39 -21.18 4.14 14.84
C GLN A 39 -22.52 4.77 15.28
N GLY A 40 -22.65 6.10 15.31
CA GLY A 40 -23.92 6.79 15.60
C GLY A 40 -23.98 7.53 16.93
N ASN A 41 -22.90 7.51 17.73
CA ASN A 41 -22.86 8.18 19.04
C ASN A 41 -22.37 9.65 18.95
N TYR A 42 -22.68 10.35 17.85
CA TYR A 42 -22.23 11.74 17.68
C TYR A 42 -23.27 12.69 18.24
N ASP A 43 -22.83 13.57 19.14
CA ASP A 43 -23.68 14.61 19.70
C ASP A 43 -23.91 15.69 18.63
N ALA A 44 -25.17 15.97 18.30
CA ALA A 44 -25.59 16.75 17.13
C ALA A 44 -25.29 18.27 17.26
N GLY A 45 -24.65 18.70 18.34
CA GLY A 45 -24.39 20.11 18.66
C GLY A 45 -23.32 20.81 17.81
N GLU A 46 -22.54 20.08 17.00
CA GLU A 46 -21.55 20.66 16.07
C GLU A 46 -21.93 20.34 14.61
N LEU A 47 -22.17 21.39 13.81
CA LEU A 47 -22.46 21.24 12.38
C LEU A 47 -21.22 20.75 11.63
N LEU A 48 -21.17 19.44 11.38
CA LEU A 48 -20.16 18.83 10.53
C LEU A 48 -20.57 18.95 9.06
N HIS A 49 -19.63 19.35 8.21
CA HIS A 49 -19.83 19.34 6.75
C HIS A 49 -19.19 18.12 6.09
N THR A 50 -19.77 17.67 4.98
CA THR A 50 -19.24 16.65 4.08
C THR A 50 -19.16 17.17 2.64
N THR A 51 -18.27 16.57 1.84
CA THR A 51 -18.21 16.76 0.38
C THR A 51 -18.71 15.53 -0.40
N LEU A 52 -19.40 14.61 0.26
CA LEU A 52 -20.00 13.45 -0.40
C LEU A 52 -21.09 13.94 -1.36
N GLY A 53 -20.93 13.65 -2.66
CA GLY A 53 -21.79 14.18 -3.72
C GLY A 53 -21.23 15.41 -4.46
N GLY A 54 -20.04 15.90 -4.09
CA GLY A 54 -19.32 16.94 -4.85
C GLY A 54 -19.43 18.36 -4.30
N GLU A 55 -20.36 18.62 -3.38
CA GLU A 55 -20.57 19.94 -2.75
C GLU A 55 -20.41 19.88 -1.23
N ILE A 56 -19.98 21.00 -0.63
CA ILE A 56 -19.87 21.11 0.83
C ILE A 56 -21.26 21.34 1.42
N ARG A 57 -21.82 20.34 2.09
CA ARG A 57 -23.15 20.39 2.74
C ARG A 57 -23.13 19.83 4.16
N PRO A 58 -24.13 20.14 5.01
CA PRO A 58 -24.27 19.51 6.33
C PRO A 58 -24.34 17.98 6.23
N LEU A 59 -23.76 17.30 7.21
CA LEU A 59 -23.68 15.85 7.26
C LEU A 59 -25.05 15.22 7.55
N THR A 60 -25.46 14.26 6.72
CA THR A 60 -26.72 13.50 6.86
C THR A 60 -26.50 12.07 7.40
N SER A 61 -27.58 11.38 7.76
CA SER A 61 -27.54 9.96 8.16
C SER A 61 -27.01 9.04 7.05
N ASP A 62 -27.33 9.35 5.80
CA ASP A 62 -26.93 8.56 4.64
C ASP A 62 -25.44 8.72 4.37
N ASP A 63 -24.90 9.92 4.57
CA ASP A 63 -23.47 10.18 4.48
C ASP A 63 -22.70 9.36 5.54
N LEU A 64 -23.24 9.23 6.76
CA LEU A 64 -22.67 8.37 7.80
C LEU A 64 -22.67 6.89 7.37
N ALA A 65 -23.75 6.42 6.75
CA ALA A 65 -23.84 5.06 6.23
C ALA A 65 -22.80 4.79 5.14
N ALA A 66 -22.65 5.71 4.18
CA ALA A 66 -21.64 5.64 3.13
C ALA A 66 -20.21 5.63 3.72
N PHE A 67 -19.93 6.46 4.73
CA PHE A 67 -18.62 6.46 5.39
C PHE A 67 -18.30 5.12 6.07
N ARG A 68 -19.28 4.49 6.75
CA ARG A 68 -19.12 3.16 7.35
C ARG A 68 -18.79 2.11 6.30
N GLN A 69 -19.50 2.11 5.17
CA GLN A 69 -19.28 1.15 4.08
C GLN A 69 -17.89 1.32 3.48
N ASN A 70 -17.48 2.56 3.18
CA ASN A 70 -16.16 2.88 2.65
C ASN A 70 -15.05 2.39 3.60
N ALA A 71 -15.16 2.67 4.90
CA ALA A 71 -14.17 2.23 5.90
C ALA A 71 -14.09 0.69 6.01
N ARG A 72 -15.24 -0.01 6.03
CA ARG A 72 -15.28 -1.48 6.04
C ARG A 72 -14.64 -2.10 4.80
N SER A 73 -14.92 -1.54 3.62
CA SER A 73 -14.37 -2.02 2.36
C SER A 73 -12.84 -1.88 2.32
N LEU A 74 -12.31 -0.80 2.90
CA LEU A 74 -10.88 -0.52 2.94
C LEU A 74 -10.15 -1.48 3.90
N GLY A 75 -10.67 -1.71 5.10
CA GLY A 75 -10.08 -2.65 6.06
C GLY A 75 -9.95 -4.06 5.51
N ARG A 76 -10.91 -4.51 4.69
CA ARG A 76 -10.83 -5.82 4.00
C ARG A 76 -9.68 -5.91 2.98
N ARG A 77 -9.25 -4.78 2.40
CA ARG A 77 -8.17 -4.75 1.39
C ARG A 77 -6.77 -4.87 1.99
N PHE A 78 -6.61 -4.58 3.29
CA PHE A 78 -5.30 -4.48 3.93
C PHE A 78 -5.28 -5.26 5.25
N LYS A 79 -4.67 -6.45 5.25
CA LYS A 79 -4.54 -7.31 6.44
C LYS A 79 -3.32 -6.98 7.32
N GLY A 80 -2.78 -5.76 7.22
CA GLY A 80 -1.60 -5.29 7.96
C GLY A 80 -0.36 -5.14 7.07
N GLY A 81 0.26 -3.96 7.16
CA GLY A 81 1.35 -3.57 6.26
C GLY A 81 0.90 -3.41 4.80
N ILE A 82 1.76 -2.79 3.99
CA ILE A 82 1.55 -2.63 2.55
C ILE A 82 2.91 -2.68 1.86
N THR A 83 3.03 -3.32 0.69
CA THR A 83 4.32 -3.33 -0.03
C THR A 83 4.56 -1.98 -0.72
N PRO A 84 5.82 -1.54 -0.93
CA PRO A 84 6.09 -0.29 -1.66
C PRO A 84 5.45 -0.25 -3.04
N ARG A 85 5.40 -1.41 -3.72
CA ARG A 85 4.78 -1.55 -5.03
C ARG A 85 3.27 -1.31 -4.98
N GLN A 86 2.59 -1.93 -4.02
CA GLN A 86 1.16 -1.72 -3.79
C GLN A 86 0.83 -0.25 -3.50
N VAL A 87 1.68 0.47 -2.76
CA VAL A 87 1.51 1.91 -2.50
C VAL A 87 1.49 2.71 -3.81
N ILE A 88 2.43 2.42 -4.72
CA ILE A 88 2.52 3.10 -6.02
C ILE A 88 1.29 2.79 -6.88
N ASP A 89 0.94 1.50 -6.96
CA ASP A 89 -0.11 1.00 -7.84
C ASP A 89 -1.50 1.48 -7.42
N MET A 90 -1.78 1.53 -6.12
CA MET A 90 -3.09 1.96 -5.58
C MET A 90 -3.19 3.48 -5.34
N SER A 91 -2.14 4.24 -5.62
CA SER A 91 -2.20 5.70 -5.51
C SER A 91 -2.94 6.34 -6.69
N LEU A 92 -3.34 7.59 -6.52
CA LEU A 92 -4.01 8.35 -7.59
C LEU A 92 -3.00 8.70 -8.69
N ALA A 93 -3.44 8.66 -9.95
CA ALA A 93 -2.60 9.02 -11.10
C ALA A 93 -2.04 10.45 -11.00
N VAL A 94 -2.86 11.39 -10.49
CA VAL A 94 -2.45 12.77 -10.24
C VAL A 94 -1.31 12.85 -9.22
N ASP A 95 -1.37 12.04 -8.16
CA ASP A 95 -0.30 12.01 -7.14
C ASP A 95 0.96 11.36 -7.67
N ARG A 96 0.86 10.30 -8.49
CA ARG A 96 2.02 9.72 -9.21
C ARG A 96 2.69 10.73 -10.12
N LYS A 97 1.91 11.49 -10.90
CA LYS A 97 2.43 12.54 -11.79
C LYS A 97 3.15 13.62 -10.99
N LYS A 98 2.53 14.12 -9.91
CA LYS A 98 3.14 15.13 -9.03
C LYS A 98 4.40 14.62 -8.33
N ALA A 99 4.42 13.36 -7.88
CA ALA A 99 5.63 12.76 -7.29
C ALA A 99 6.81 12.78 -8.25
N ARG A 100 6.57 12.43 -9.53
CA ARG A 100 7.61 12.39 -10.56
C ARG A 100 8.10 13.79 -10.97
N GLN A 101 7.20 14.78 -10.98
CA GLN A 101 7.50 16.12 -11.50
C GLN A 101 7.99 17.09 -10.42
N GLU A 102 7.43 17.03 -9.21
CA GLU A 102 7.67 18.02 -8.17
C GLU A 102 8.66 17.54 -7.10
N ILE A 103 8.81 16.22 -6.89
CA ILE A 103 9.65 15.66 -5.83
C ILE A 103 10.83 14.93 -6.44
N THR A 104 11.94 15.63 -6.66
CA THR A 104 13.11 15.05 -7.33
C THR A 104 14.06 14.35 -6.36
N VAL A 105 13.95 14.63 -5.06
CA VAL A 105 14.89 14.15 -4.04
C VAL A 105 14.19 13.27 -3.00
N ALA A 106 14.82 12.15 -2.66
CA ALA A 106 14.48 11.33 -1.50
C ALA A 106 15.73 10.63 -0.96
N VAL A 107 16.17 11.04 0.24
CA VAL A 107 17.42 10.59 0.85
C VAL A 107 17.10 9.86 2.16
N PRO A 108 17.61 8.63 2.37
CA PRO A 108 17.56 7.99 3.69
C PRO A 108 18.50 8.73 4.65
N ALA A 109 17.94 9.46 5.62
CA ALA A 109 18.71 10.30 6.53
C ALA A 109 19.15 9.54 7.78
N SER A 110 18.27 8.70 8.33
CA SER A 110 18.58 7.90 9.51
C SER A 110 17.78 6.62 9.54
N ALA A 111 18.32 5.60 10.20
CA ALA A 111 17.56 4.41 10.60
C ALA A 111 17.73 4.17 12.09
N ARG A 112 16.66 3.66 12.71
CA ARG A 112 16.68 3.16 14.08
C ARG A 112 15.79 1.92 14.16
N THR A 113 16.17 0.98 14.99
CA THR A 113 15.29 -0.14 15.35
C THR A 113 14.16 0.34 16.25
N VAL A 114 12.95 -0.11 15.93
CA VAL A 114 11.78 0.04 16.78
C VAL A 114 11.63 -1.27 17.56
N ARG A 115 11.56 -1.15 18.87
CA ARG A 115 11.26 -2.26 19.78
C ARG A 115 9.80 -2.14 20.22
N GLY A 116 9.08 -3.25 20.22
CA GLY A 116 7.77 -3.33 20.86
C GLY A 116 7.90 -3.65 22.34
N ALA A 117 6.91 -4.35 22.88
CA ALA A 117 6.89 -4.78 24.27
C ALA A 117 7.99 -5.81 24.62
N GLY A 118 8.63 -6.42 23.61
CA GLY A 118 9.74 -7.36 23.77
C GLY A 118 11.14 -6.71 23.79
N ARG A 119 12.16 -7.52 24.10
CA ARG A 119 13.58 -7.08 24.07
C ARG A 119 14.19 -7.05 22.66
N SER A 120 13.61 -7.78 21.71
CA SER A 120 14.11 -7.89 20.33
C SER A 120 13.62 -6.75 19.42
N ALA A 121 14.34 -6.49 18.33
CA ALA A 121 13.90 -5.53 17.32
C ALA A 121 12.64 -6.05 16.60
N ASP A 122 11.58 -5.23 16.54
CA ASP A 122 10.31 -5.55 15.84
C ASP A 122 10.30 -5.07 14.40
N SER A 123 10.91 -3.92 14.14
CA SER A 123 11.01 -3.35 12.79
C SER A 123 12.16 -2.35 12.70
N LEU A 124 12.55 -2.02 11.46
CA LEU A 124 13.51 -0.94 11.19
C LEU A 124 12.77 0.29 10.73
N GLU A 125 12.81 1.37 11.51
CA GLU A 125 12.31 2.67 11.11
C GLU A 125 13.42 3.45 10.38
N VAL A 126 13.20 3.72 9.09
CA VAL A 126 14.03 4.59 8.27
C VAL A 126 13.30 5.90 8.04
N ARG A 127 14.00 7.00 8.32
CA ARG A 127 13.53 8.35 8.03
C ARG A 127 14.17 8.85 6.74
N PHE A 128 13.31 9.21 5.80
CA PHE A 128 13.65 9.83 4.55
C PHE A 128 13.40 11.34 4.62
N VAL A 129 14.25 12.09 3.94
CA VAL A 129 14.07 13.52 3.68
C VAL A 129 13.78 13.69 2.21
N THR A 130 12.70 14.37 1.89
CA THR A 130 12.31 14.73 0.52
C THR A 130 12.28 16.23 0.37
N ASN A 131 12.56 16.74 -0.83
CA ASN A 131 12.26 18.13 -1.13
C ASN A 131 10.74 18.36 -1.08
N ALA A 132 10.33 19.59 -0.79
CA ALA A 132 8.94 20.00 -0.90
C ALA A 132 8.70 20.73 -2.23
N SER A 133 7.45 20.77 -2.67
CA SER A 133 7.08 21.60 -3.82
C SER A 133 7.11 23.08 -3.43
N LYS A 134 7.62 23.95 -4.32
CA LYS A 134 7.74 25.41 -4.14
C LYS A 134 6.44 26.17 -3.78
N LYS A 135 5.27 25.50 -3.81
CA LYS A 135 3.95 26.13 -3.68
C LYS A 135 3.52 26.50 -2.25
N HIS A 136 4.13 25.92 -1.21
CA HIS A 136 3.58 25.99 0.16
C HIS A 136 4.61 26.39 1.23
N GLY A 137 5.65 27.14 0.87
CA GLY A 137 6.59 27.77 1.83
C GLY A 137 7.44 26.80 2.68
N THR A 138 7.36 25.49 2.44
CA THR A 138 8.18 24.46 3.07
C THR A 138 9.26 24.02 2.10
N TYR A 139 10.46 23.76 2.60
CA TYR A 139 11.61 23.34 1.79
C TYR A 139 11.78 21.82 1.73
N ARG A 140 11.33 21.12 2.77
CA ARG A 140 11.46 19.67 2.90
C ARG A 140 10.31 19.04 3.68
N HIS A 141 10.16 17.74 3.48
CA HIS A 141 9.26 16.87 4.23
C HIS A 141 10.00 15.63 4.70
N PHE A 142 9.48 15.02 5.76
CA PHE A 142 9.98 13.81 6.38
C PHE A 142 9.00 12.67 6.17
N VAL A 143 9.51 11.60 5.57
CA VAL A 143 8.75 10.35 5.41
C VAL A 143 9.39 9.31 6.31
N THR A 144 8.62 8.76 7.22
CA THR A 144 9.05 7.67 8.08
C THR A 144 8.54 6.36 7.50
N VAL A 145 9.41 5.37 7.32
CA VAL A 145 9.07 4.04 6.78
C VAL A 145 9.57 2.98 7.76
N GLN A 146 8.67 2.14 8.24
CA GLN A 146 8.99 0.96 9.06
C GLN A 146 9.01 -0.28 8.18
N PHE A 147 10.15 -0.96 8.15
CA PHE A 147 10.31 -2.25 7.47
C PHE A 147 9.98 -3.37 8.45
N LEU A 148 8.87 -4.07 8.20
CA LEU A 148 8.39 -5.16 9.06
C LEU A 148 9.23 -6.43 8.91
N GLY A 149 9.88 -6.61 7.76
CA GLY A 149 10.80 -7.71 7.48
C GLY A 149 12.18 -7.60 8.13
N TYR A 150 12.41 -6.61 8.99
CA TYR A 150 13.73 -6.43 9.60
C TYR A 150 14.13 -7.57 10.55
N PRO A 151 13.25 -8.07 11.45
CA PRO A 151 13.61 -9.14 12.39
C PRO A 151 14.01 -10.42 11.66
N THR A 152 13.31 -10.76 10.57
CA THR A 152 13.63 -11.92 9.73
C THR A 152 14.94 -11.71 8.97
N ALA A 153 15.21 -10.48 8.50
CA ALA A 153 16.44 -10.14 7.79
C ALA A 153 17.70 -10.23 8.67
N ILE A 154 17.62 -9.89 9.96
CA ILE A 154 18.73 -10.03 10.90
C ILE A 154 18.89 -11.47 11.39
N ALA A 155 17.80 -12.20 11.60
CA ALA A 155 17.85 -13.59 12.09
C ALA A 155 18.31 -14.59 11.00
N SER A 156 18.02 -14.31 9.73
CA SER A 156 18.40 -15.17 8.61
C SER A 156 19.88 -15.03 8.28
N GLY A 157 20.73 -15.85 8.91
CA GLY A 157 22.16 -15.97 8.58
C GLY A 157 22.42 -16.60 7.19
N ALA A 158 21.42 -17.27 6.61
CA ALA A 158 21.53 -17.94 5.31
C ALA A 158 21.67 -16.96 4.13
N LEU A 159 21.15 -15.74 4.26
CA LEU A 159 21.22 -14.72 3.22
C LEU A 159 22.31 -13.69 3.53
N THR A 160 23.06 -13.28 2.52
CA THR A 160 23.96 -12.14 2.63
C THR A 160 23.16 -10.87 2.98
N PRO A 161 23.75 -9.89 3.71
CA PRO A 161 23.06 -8.65 4.07
C PRO A 161 22.43 -7.92 2.86
N ALA A 162 23.11 -7.94 1.70
CA ALA A 162 22.60 -7.37 0.46
C ALA A 162 21.33 -8.10 -0.05
N LYS A 163 21.31 -9.44 -0.02
CA LYS A 163 20.13 -10.23 -0.42
C LYS A 163 18.97 -10.05 0.55
N ALA A 164 19.25 -10.06 1.85
CA ALA A 164 18.28 -9.79 2.90
C ALA A 164 17.66 -8.38 2.74
N ALA A 165 18.46 -7.36 2.45
CA ALA A 165 17.97 -6.00 2.17
C ALA A 165 17.06 -5.95 0.93
N SER A 166 17.44 -6.66 -0.14
CA SER A 166 16.66 -6.72 -1.39
C SER A 166 15.32 -7.44 -1.23
N GLN A 167 15.26 -8.45 -0.35
CA GLN A 167 14.01 -9.11 0.00
C GLN A 167 13.16 -8.23 0.91
N MET A 168 13.74 -7.73 2.00
CA MET A 168 13.05 -6.91 3.00
C MET A 168 12.38 -5.67 2.38
N ARG A 169 13.00 -5.03 1.38
CA ARG A 169 12.39 -3.86 0.72
C ARG A 169 11.15 -4.18 -0.11
N LYS A 170 10.89 -5.45 -0.43
CA LYS A 170 9.69 -5.91 -1.16
C LYS A 170 8.58 -6.39 -0.24
N GLU A 171 8.90 -6.61 1.03
CA GLU A 171 7.95 -7.04 2.05
C GLU A 171 7.03 -5.90 2.51
N GLY A 172 6.12 -6.21 3.44
CA GLY A 172 5.20 -5.24 4.01
C GLY A 172 5.95 -4.15 4.77
N ILE A 173 5.59 -2.90 4.50
CA ILE A 173 6.07 -1.73 5.23
C ILE A 173 4.89 -1.01 5.90
N ARG A 174 5.22 -0.17 6.88
CA ARG A 174 4.35 0.90 7.37
C ARG A 174 5.00 2.24 7.06
N PHE A 175 4.21 3.29 6.87
CA PHE A 175 4.78 4.61 6.65
C PHE A 175 3.92 5.74 7.23
N ASP A 176 4.55 6.91 7.36
CA ASP A 176 3.91 8.18 7.70
C ASP A 176 4.68 9.32 7.01
N CYS A 177 3.98 10.41 6.70
CA CYS A 177 4.58 11.63 6.17
C CYS A 177 4.00 12.85 6.89
N ASP A 178 4.85 13.82 7.20
CA ASP A 178 4.48 15.07 7.88
C ASP A 178 3.65 16.03 6.99
N CYS A 179 3.59 15.80 5.68
CA CYS A 179 2.92 16.74 4.79
C CYS A 179 1.40 16.74 4.99
N GLY A 180 0.77 17.92 4.85
CA GLY A 180 -0.67 18.07 5.06
C GLY A 180 -1.53 17.16 4.19
N ARG A 181 -1.11 16.85 2.96
CA ARG A 181 -1.84 15.90 2.10
C ARG A 181 -1.85 14.49 2.69
N HIS A 182 -0.76 14.03 3.31
CA HIS A 182 -0.77 12.74 3.98
C HIS A 182 -1.61 12.78 5.25
N THR A 183 -1.34 13.76 6.13
CA THR A 183 -2.03 13.94 7.41
C THR A 183 -3.56 14.00 7.24
N TYR A 184 -4.07 14.77 6.29
CA TYR A 184 -5.50 15.03 6.16
C TYR A 184 -6.24 14.14 5.15
N TRP A 185 -5.56 13.48 4.22
CA TRP A 185 -6.21 12.64 3.20
C TRP A 185 -5.97 11.15 3.39
N TYR A 186 -4.78 10.76 3.84
CA TYR A 186 -4.28 9.39 3.72
C TYR A 186 -3.95 8.73 5.07
N ARG A 187 -3.69 9.49 6.14
CA ARG A 187 -3.31 8.90 7.43
C ARG A 187 -4.44 8.08 8.06
N TYR A 188 -5.69 8.50 7.89
CA TYR A 188 -6.86 7.71 8.31
C TYR A 188 -6.90 6.36 7.57
N ILE A 189 -6.68 6.37 6.25
CA ILE A 189 -6.62 5.18 5.40
C ILE A 189 -5.49 4.26 5.85
N ALA A 190 -4.31 4.81 6.14
CA ALA A 190 -3.18 4.06 6.67
C ALA A 190 -3.46 3.43 8.03
N THR A 191 -4.25 4.09 8.86
CA THR A 191 -4.65 3.58 10.18
C THR A 191 -5.64 2.43 10.02
N VAL A 192 -6.67 2.60 9.19
CA VAL A 192 -7.66 1.54 8.91
C VAL A 192 -7.02 0.34 8.21
N GLY A 193 -6.05 0.55 7.32
CA GLY A 193 -5.31 -0.51 6.64
C GLY A 193 -4.15 -1.10 7.46
N ASN A 194 -3.95 -0.67 8.71
CA ASN A 194 -2.88 -1.14 9.59
C ASN A 194 -1.47 -1.07 8.96
N TYR A 195 -1.22 -0.01 8.20
CA TYR A 195 0.09 0.32 7.61
C TYR A 195 0.61 1.71 8.00
N ASN A 196 0.03 2.30 9.04
CA ASN A 196 0.50 3.57 9.61
C ASN A 196 1.72 3.35 10.52
N ALA A 197 2.83 4.05 10.26
CA ALA A 197 4.01 4.03 11.13
C ALA A 197 3.97 5.08 12.26
N GLY A 198 3.17 6.14 12.08
CA GLY A 198 3.08 7.29 12.98
C GLY A 198 1.88 7.22 13.91
N ARG A 199 1.39 8.38 14.34
CA ARG A 199 0.18 8.48 15.17
C ARG A 199 -1.03 7.93 14.40
N ALA A 200 -1.79 7.03 15.02
CA ALA A 200 -3.10 6.62 14.50
C ALA A 200 -4.01 7.83 14.28
N GLU A 201 -4.59 7.93 13.09
CA GLU A 201 -5.58 8.96 12.78
C GLU A 201 -6.96 8.33 12.84
N ASN A 202 -7.71 8.72 13.86
CA ASN A 202 -9.07 8.25 14.11
C ASN A 202 -10.11 9.11 13.36
N GLY A 203 -9.68 10.24 12.80
CA GLY A 203 -10.54 11.19 12.13
C GLY A 203 -10.85 10.84 10.69
N TYR A 204 -12.12 10.60 10.39
CA TYR A 204 -12.56 10.37 9.02
C TYR A 204 -12.39 11.65 8.16
N PRO A 205 -11.73 11.57 6.99
CA PRO A 205 -11.41 12.73 6.15
C PRO A 205 -12.60 13.21 5.30
N LYS A 206 -13.71 13.60 5.96
CA LYS A 206 -15.03 13.91 5.36
C LYS A 206 -15.09 15.05 4.33
N ILE A 207 -14.10 15.95 4.31
CA ILE A 207 -14.01 17.08 3.37
C ILE A 207 -12.98 16.80 2.27
N ARG A 208 -11.79 16.34 2.68
CA ARG A 208 -10.62 16.23 1.81
C ARG A 208 -10.60 14.92 1.02
N ASN A 209 -11.02 13.81 1.62
CA ASN A 209 -11.05 12.50 0.97
C ASN A 209 -12.26 11.67 1.42
N PRO A 210 -13.50 12.11 1.14
CA PRO A 210 -14.72 11.47 1.63
C PRO A 210 -14.91 10.04 1.11
N ASN A 211 -14.29 9.68 -0.01
CA ASN A 211 -14.40 8.35 -0.62
C ASN A 211 -13.22 7.42 -0.27
N LEU A 212 -12.30 7.85 0.59
CA LEU A 212 -11.08 7.13 0.94
C LEU A 212 -10.29 6.64 -0.29
N ALA A 213 -10.21 7.49 -1.33
CA ALA A 213 -9.52 7.16 -2.57
C ALA A 213 -8.01 7.42 -2.45
N GLY A 214 -7.21 6.55 -3.07
CA GLY A 214 -5.75 6.64 -3.03
C GLY A 214 -5.13 6.17 -1.71
N VAL A 215 -3.81 6.00 -1.71
CA VAL A 215 -3.05 5.39 -0.59
C VAL A 215 -1.97 6.31 -0.03
N ALA A 216 -1.36 7.14 -0.88
CA ALA A 216 -0.17 7.90 -0.51
C ALA A 216 -0.08 9.27 -1.18
N CYS A 217 0.63 10.19 -0.52
CA CYS A 217 0.98 11.49 -1.06
C CYS A 217 2.19 11.40 -1.99
N LYS A 218 2.48 12.49 -2.72
CA LYS A 218 3.62 12.59 -3.63
C LYS A 218 4.99 12.31 -2.97
N HIS A 219 5.20 12.70 -1.71
CA HIS A 219 6.47 12.47 -1.00
C HIS A 219 6.68 10.98 -0.71
N VAL A 220 5.63 10.33 -0.17
CA VAL A 220 5.64 8.89 0.08
C VAL A 220 5.87 8.15 -1.23
N LEU A 221 5.19 8.52 -2.31
CA LEU A 221 5.37 7.88 -3.62
C LEU A 221 6.82 7.98 -4.14
N ARG A 222 7.46 9.13 -3.98
CA ARG A 222 8.88 9.28 -4.33
C ARG A 222 9.75 8.35 -3.49
N VAL A 223 9.51 8.28 -2.19
CA VAL A 223 10.23 7.39 -1.27
C VAL A 223 10.02 5.92 -1.64
N MET A 224 8.78 5.50 -1.92
CA MET A 224 8.50 4.11 -2.31
C MET A 224 9.18 3.73 -3.62
N ALA A 225 9.25 4.65 -4.58
CA ALA A 225 10.00 4.43 -5.82
C ALA A 225 11.51 4.26 -5.55
N GLU A 226 12.10 5.05 -4.65
CA GLU A 226 13.50 4.87 -4.27
C GLU A 226 13.71 3.58 -3.43
N VAL A 227 12.77 3.20 -2.57
CA VAL A 227 12.82 1.92 -1.84
C VAL A 227 12.74 0.73 -2.82
N GLU A 228 11.91 0.82 -3.87
CA GLU A 228 11.73 -0.26 -4.86
C GLU A 228 12.90 -0.39 -5.83
N GLY A 229 13.63 0.68 -6.14
CA GLY A 229 14.60 0.69 -7.25
C GLY A 229 16.01 1.21 -6.95
N SER A 230 16.22 1.95 -5.86
CA SER A 230 17.47 2.69 -5.66
C SER A 230 18.56 1.88 -4.97
N SER A 231 19.74 1.83 -5.59
CA SER A 231 20.94 1.24 -4.98
C SER A 231 21.38 1.97 -3.72
N VAL A 232 21.13 3.29 -3.63
CA VAL A 232 21.44 4.09 -2.42
C VAL A 232 20.65 3.58 -1.21
N VAL A 233 19.36 3.31 -1.40
CA VAL A 233 18.51 2.78 -0.32
C VAL A 233 18.89 1.34 0.00
N GLN A 234 19.17 0.52 -1.02
CA GLN A 234 19.64 -0.85 -0.81
C GLN A 234 20.91 -0.91 0.05
N ASN A 235 21.94 -0.14 -0.31
CA ASN A 235 23.20 -0.10 0.43
C ASN A 235 23.02 0.49 1.85
N PHE A 236 22.03 1.36 2.03
CA PHE A 236 21.68 1.89 3.35
C PHE A 236 21.04 0.82 4.23
N LEU A 237 20.08 0.05 3.70
CA LEU A 237 19.43 -1.06 4.41
C LEU A 237 20.41 -2.21 4.69
N GLU A 238 21.28 -2.52 3.74
CA GLU A 238 22.35 -3.51 3.91
C GLU A 238 23.23 -3.19 5.12
N ARG A 239 23.70 -1.94 5.23
CA ARG A 239 24.47 -1.48 6.39
C ARG A 239 23.68 -1.57 7.69
N ALA A 240 22.37 -1.30 7.66
CA ALA A 240 21.52 -1.45 8.84
C ALA A 240 21.36 -2.91 9.27
N ILE A 241 21.27 -3.84 8.32
CA ILE A 241 21.19 -5.28 8.59
C ILE A 241 22.52 -5.80 9.10
N ALA A 242 23.65 -5.45 8.45
CA ALA A 242 24.99 -5.85 8.89
C ALA A 242 25.24 -5.41 10.34
N LYS A 243 24.98 -4.13 10.66
CA LYS A 243 25.09 -3.60 12.01
C LYS A 243 24.13 -4.27 13.00
N GLY A 244 22.93 -4.62 12.55
CA GLY A 244 21.95 -5.35 13.36
C GLY A 244 22.42 -6.76 13.69
N ARG A 245 23.05 -7.46 12.75
CA ARG A 245 23.60 -8.82 12.93
C ARG A 245 24.83 -8.85 13.84
N GLU A 246 25.66 -7.82 13.79
CA GLU A 246 26.81 -7.66 14.70
C GLU A 246 26.38 -7.51 16.17
N ARG A 247 25.12 -7.08 16.42
CA ARG A 247 24.61 -6.86 17.77
C ARG A 247 23.67 -7.98 18.18
N MET A 248 23.94 -8.58 19.34
CA MET A 248 23.13 -9.66 19.93
C MET A 248 21.65 -9.27 20.12
N ASP A 249 21.35 -7.98 20.31
CA ASP A 249 19.98 -7.47 20.50
C ASP A 249 19.30 -7.02 19.19
N GLY A 250 19.96 -7.19 18.05
CA GLY A 250 19.46 -6.80 16.74
C GLY A 250 19.39 -5.29 16.53
N THR A 251 19.97 -4.47 17.42
CA THR A 251 19.87 -3.02 17.28
C THR A 251 20.67 -2.49 16.12
N SER A 252 20.07 -1.54 15.40
CA SER A 252 20.80 -0.73 14.45
C SER A 252 20.40 0.73 14.59
N THR A 253 21.41 1.58 14.64
CA THR A 253 21.25 3.03 14.47
C THR A 253 22.27 3.48 13.46
N ILE A 254 21.80 4.02 12.34
CA ILE A 254 22.66 4.56 11.29
C ILE A 254 22.17 5.96 10.89
N ARG A 255 23.11 6.81 10.47
CA ARG A 255 22.84 8.17 10.01
C ARG A 255 23.65 8.45 8.77
N THR A 256 23.05 9.15 7.82
CA THR A 256 23.73 9.66 6.64
C THR A 256 24.35 11.01 6.98
N SER A 257 25.65 11.17 6.72
CA SER A 257 26.33 12.46 6.90
C SER A 257 25.83 13.48 5.88
N ASP A 258 25.87 14.78 6.24
CA ASP A 258 25.53 15.90 5.34
C ASP A 258 26.25 15.79 3.98
N LYS A 259 27.57 15.56 3.99
CA LYS A 259 28.38 15.42 2.76
C LYS A 259 27.88 14.29 1.84
N ALA A 260 27.54 13.13 2.42
CA ALA A 260 26.99 12.01 1.66
C ALA A 260 25.59 12.33 1.13
N ALA A 261 24.76 13.00 1.92
CA ALA A 261 23.43 13.44 1.50
C ALA A 261 23.51 14.44 0.34
N SER A 262 24.33 15.48 0.42
CA SER A 262 24.57 16.45 -0.66
C SER A 262 24.95 15.76 -1.97
N LYS A 263 25.81 14.74 -1.92
CA LYS A 263 26.17 13.94 -3.12
C LYS A 263 24.97 13.16 -3.68
N ILE A 264 24.15 12.56 -2.82
CA ILE A 264 22.94 11.84 -3.24
C ILE A 264 21.95 12.81 -3.89
N ILE A 265 21.73 13.97 -3.27
CA ILE A 265 20.84 15.03 -3.76
C ILE A 265 21.28 15.50 -5.14
N GLN A 266 22.56 15.85 -5.30
CA GLN A 266 23.11 16.28 -6.60
C GLN A 266 22.90 15.20 -7.66
N LYS A 267 23.19 13.94 -7.36
CA LYS A 267 22.97 12.82 -8.30
C LYS A 267 21.49 12.64 -8.65
N GLN A 268 20.59 12.77 -7.67
CA GLN A 268 19.15 12.63 -7.90
C GLN A 268 18.58 13.82 -8.70
N ALA A 269 19.05 15.03 -8.45
CA ALA A 269 18.64 16.24 -9.18
C ALA A 269 19.11 16.24 -10.64
N LEU A 270 20.24 15.58 -10.93
CA LEU A 270 20.77 15.40 -12.29
C LEU A 270 20.06 14.28 -13.07
N ARG A 271 19.21 13.46 -12.45
CA ARG A 271 18.48 12.42 -13.18
C ARG A 271 17.49 13.08 -14.15
N PRO A 272 17.47 12.72 -15.44
CA PRO A 272 16.51 13.29 -16.38
C PRO A 272 15.09 12.96 -15.93
N THR A 273 14.34 13.99 -15.53
CA THR A 273 12.93 13.90 -15.10
C THR A 273 12.00 13.56 -16.27
N THR A 274 12.47 13.73 -17.51
CA THR A 274 11.70 13.65 -18.76
C THR A 274 11.68 12.28 -19.43
N HIS A 275 12.65 11.39 -19.17
CA HIS A 275 12.66 10.02 -19.74
C HIS A 275 12.00 8.95 -18.86
N GLY A 276 11.58 9.30 -17.63
CA GLY A 276 10.92 8.38 -16.67
C GLY A 276 9.40 8.30 -16.76
N GLY A 277 8.77 9.02 -17.70
CA GLY A 277 7.31 8.99 -17.88
C GLY A 277 6.76 7.66 -18.38
N ARG A 278 7.64 6.76 -18.88
CA ARG A 278 7.24 5.48 -19.44
C ARG A 278 7.60 4.27 -18.59
N THR A 279 8.60 4.30 -17.70
CA THR A 279 9.05 3.06 -17.03
C THR A 279 8.13 2.62 -15.91
N GLY A 280 7.66 3.52 -15.03
CA GLY A 280 6.75 3.13 -13.95
C GLY A 280 5.40 2.58 -14.46
N ASP A 281 4.84 3.23 -15.48
CA ASP A 281 3.59 2.79 -16.11
C ASP A 281 3.84 1.64 -17.10
N ARG A 282 5.00 1.52 -17.78
CA ARG A 282 5.35 0.33 -18.59
C ARG A 282 5.64 -0.89 -17.74
N ASP A 283 6.32 -0.77 -16.61
CA ASP A 283 6.59 -1.91 -15.73
C ASP A 283 5.30 -2.32 -15.01
N TYR A 284 4.41 -1.36 -14.71
CA TYR A 284 3.03 -1.64 -14.29
C TYR A 284 2.21 -2.32 -15.39
N ASP A 285 2.23 -1.81 -16.62
CA ASP A 285 1.55 -2.39 -17.77
C ASP A 285 2.14 -3.75 -18.13
N ARG A 286 3.46 -3.94 -17.98
CA ARG A 286 4.18 -5.19 -18.20
C ARG A 286 3.85 -6.19 -17.10
N ALA A 287 3.86 -5.80 -15.83
CA ALA A 287 3.46 -6.65 -14.71
C ALA A 287 1.97 -7.01 -14.78
N ARG A 288 1.10 -6.07 -15.18
CA ARG A 288 -0.33 -6.31 -15.38
C ARG A 288 -0.60 -7.14 -16.63
N ARG A 289 0.17 -6.96 -17.71
CA ARG A 289 0.15 -7.86 -18.88
C ARG A 289 0.64 -9.25 -18.51
N ALA A 290 1.71 -9.37 -17.72
CA ALA A 290 2.25 -10.65 -17.27
C ALA A 290 1.27 -11.37 -16.33
N LEU A 291 0.66 -10.66 -15.38
CA LEU A 291 -0.42 -11.18 -14.52
C LEU A 291 -1.66 -11.58 -15.34
N ARG A 292 -2.05 -10.77 -16.34
CA ARG A 292 -3.14 -11.13 -17.27
C ARG A 292 -2.78 -12.31 -18.16
N GLN A 293 -1.52 -12.46 -18.56
CA GLN A 293 -1.03 -13.59 -19.33
C GLN A 293 -1.01 -14.86 -18.47
N GLN A 294 -0.54 -14.77 -17.22
CA GLN A 294 -0.61 -15.87 -16.26
C GLN A 294 -2.05 -16.24 -15.92
N SER A 295 -2.94 -15.26 -15.72
CA SER A 295 -4.37 -15.52 -15.45
C SER A 295 -5.11 -16.06 -16.67
N ARG A 296 -4.65 -15.74 -17.89
CA ARG A 296 -5.18 -16.32 -19.15
C ARG A 296 -4.59 -17.70 -19.43
N ALA A 297 -3.35 -17.95 -19.02
CA ALA A 297 -2.72 -19.26 -19.10
C ALA A 297 -3.43 -20.29 -18.19
N THR A 298 -3.96 -19.86 -17.05
CA THR A 298 -4.79 -20.69 -16.17
C THR A 298 -6.24 -20.85 -16.64
N THR A 299 -6.73 -20.03 -17.59
CA THR A 299 -8.02 -20.25 -18.28
C THR A 299 -7.86 -20.91 -19.64
N THR A 300 -6.81 -21.73 -19.82
CA THR A 300 -6.72 -22.59 -20.99
C THR A 300 -7.79 -23.67 -20.89
N ARG A 301 -8.82 -23.54 -21.73
CA ARG A 301 -9.76 -24.61 -22.04
C ARG A 301 -8.91 -25.88 -22.32
N PRO A 302 -9.09 -26.98 -21.58
CA PRO A 302 -8.18 -28.12 -21.67
C PRO A 302 -8.14 -28.64 -23.11
N THR A 303 -6.95 -28.67 -23.71
CA THR A 303 -6.74 -29.09 -25.12
C THR A 303 -6.97 -30.57 -25.34
N LYS A 304 -7.15 -31.37 -24.28
CA LYS A 304 -7.50 -32.78 -24.35
C LYS A 304 -8.67 -33.07 -23.41
N VAL A 305 -9.80 -33.44 -23.99
CA VAL A 305 -10.93 -34.04 -23.28
C VAL A 305 -10.46 -35.32 -22.60
N ALA A 306 -10.68 -35.45 -21.29
CA ALA A 306 -10.29 -36.62 -20.50
C ALA A 306 -10.88 -37.91 -21.10
N SER A 307 -10.18 -39.04 -21.03
CA SER A 307 -10.60 -40.29 -21.68
C SER A 307 -12.03 -40.74 -21.28
N GLY A 308 -12.47 -40.43 -20.06
CA GLY A 308 -13.84 -40.65 -19.59
C GLY A 308 -14.89 -39.88 -20.41
N SER A 309 -14.61 -38.63 -20.78
CA SER A 309 -15.52 -37.83 -21.61
C SER A 309 -15.60 -38.30 -23.06
N LYS A 310 -14.56 -38.98 -23.59
CA LYS A 310 -14.62 -39.62 -24.91
C LYS A 310 -15.51 -40.87 -24.92
N ARG A 311 -15.54 -41.62 -23.81
CA ARG A 311 -16.46 -42.77 -23.65
C ARG A 311 -17.91 -42.31 -23.52
N VAL A 312 -18.15 -41.23 -22.79
CA VAL A 312 -19.50 -40.63 -22.66
C VAL A 312 -19.98 -40.06 -24.00
N SER A 313 -19.12 -39.40 -24.78
CA SER A 313 -19.50 -38.93 -26.13
C SER A 313 -19.71 -40.06 -27.13
N ALA A 314 -19.01 -41.19 -26.99
CA ALA A 314 -19.23 -42.38 -27.83
C ALA A 314 -20.54 -43.11 -27.47
N LEU A 315 -20.95 -43.08 -26.20
CA LEU A 315 -22.22 -43.61 -25.72
C LEU A 315 -23.42 -42.70 -26.03
N ALA A 316 -23.20 -41.40 -26.24
CA ALA A 316 -24.25 -40.43 -26.54
C ALA A 316 -24.85 -40.55 -27.96
N GLY A 317 -24.27 -41.39 -28.83
CA GLY A 317 -24.76 -41.64 -30.19
C GLY A 317 -25.26 -43.06 -30.43
N ASP A 318 -25.27 -43.93 -29.42
CA ASP A 318 -25.71 -45.32 -29.54
C ASP A 318 -27.17 -45.46 -29.08
N PRO A 319 -28.12 -45.76 -29.99
CA PRO A 319 -29.56 -45.85 -29.65
C PRO A 319 -29.87 -46.92 -28.60
N LYS A 320 -29.00 -47.93 -28.42
CA LYS A 320 -29.15 -48.92 -27.33
C LYS A 320 -28.79 -48.34 -25.96
N ALA A 321 -27.83 -47.42 -25.90
CA ALA A 321 -27.43 -46.76 -24.66
C ALA A 321 -28.49 -45.74 -24.21
N GLU A 322 -29.15 -45.06 -25.15
CA GLU A 322 -30.27 -44.17 -24.87
C GLU A 322 -31.49 -44.94 -24.31
N ALA A 323 -31.81 -46.10 -24.89
CA ALA A 323 -32.87 -46.97 -24.38
C ALA A 323 -32.57 -47.52 -22.98
N ALA A 324 -31.32 -47.91 -22.71
CA ALA A 324 -30.89 -48.37 -21.39
C ALA A 324 -30.91 -47.25 -20.34
N LEU A 325 -30.47 -46.04 -20.71
CA LEU A 325 -30.51 -44.86 -19.83
C LEU A 325 -31.95 -44.48 -19.49
N MET A 326 -32.86 -44.53 -20.48
CA MET A 326 -34.28 -44.28 -20.28
C MET A 326 -34.94 -45.34 -19.39
N GLY A 327 -34.53 -46.61 -19.48
CA GLY A 327 -34.97 -47.68 -18.59
C GLY A 327 -34.54 -47.44 -17.12
N VAL A 328 -33.30 -46.99 -16.90
CA VAL A 328 -32.78 -46.65 -15.56
C VAL A 328 -33.48 -45.40 -15.01
N VAL A 329 -33.74 -44.39 -15.83
CA VAL A 329 -34.45 -43.16 -15.43
C VAL A 329 -35.91 -43.44 -15.05
N GLN A 330 -36.58 -44.38 -15.73
CA GLN A 330 -37.92 -44.84 -15.37
C GLN A 330 -37.93 -45.60 -14.03
N GLN A 331 -36.92 -46.43 -13.77
CA GLN A 331 -36.76 -47.10 -12.47
C GLN A 331 -36.50 -46.13 -11.32
N LEU A 332 -35.91 -44.97 -11.60
CA LEU A 332 -35.68 -43.89 -10.63
C LEU A 332 -36.88 -42.93 -10.46
N GLY A 333 -38.02 -43.22 -11.11
CA GLY A 333 -39.27 -42.47 -10.92
C GLY A 333 -39.28 -41.07 -11.54
N ILE A 334 -38.33 -40.76 -12.42
CA ILE A 334 -38.23 -39.46 -13.09
C ILE A 334 -39.00 -39.52 -14.41
N SER A 335 -39.90 -38.57 -14.64
CA SER A 335 -40.70 -38.56 -15.87
C SER A 335 -39.84 -38.25 -17.10
N ARG A 336 -40.27 -38.75 -18.27
CA ARG A 336 -39.56 -38.56 -19.56
C ARG A 336 -39.25 -37.09 -19.84
N GLU A 337 -40.17 -36.20 -19.48
CA GLU A 337 -40.05 -34.76 -19.69
C GLU A 337 -38.99 -34.13 -18.77
N GLN A 338 -38.90 -34.57 -17.52
CA GLN A 338 -37.88 -34.11 -16.56
C GLN A 338 -36.48 -34.56 -16.96
N ALA A 339 -36.34 -35.77 -17.50
CA ALA A 339 -35.06 -36.28 -17.96
C ALA A 339 -34.51 -35.49 -19.16
N ILE A 340 -35.38 -35.13 -20.11
CA ILE A 340 -35.01 -34.31 -21.28
C ILE A 340 -34.62 -32.90 -20.83
N ALA A 341 -35.32 -32.31 -19.86
CA ALA A 341 -34.98 -30.99 -19.31
C ALA A 341 -33.59 -30.97 -18.64
N ILE A 342 -33.22 -32.03 -17.90
CA ILE A 342 -31.88 -32.15 -17.28
C ILE A 342 -30.79 -32.25 -18.35
N LEU A 343 -31.03 -32.98 -19.44
CA LEU A 343 -30.07 -33.11 -20.53
C LEU A 343 -29.91 -31.82 -21.35
N GLN A 344 -30.97 -31.04 -21.51
CA GLN A 344 -30.94 -29.76 -22.23
C GLN A 344 -30.30 -28.61 -21.42
N GLY A 345 -30.25 -28.72 -20.10
CA GLY A 345 -29.66 -27.72 -19.19
C GLY A 345 -28.13 -27.69 -19.11
N VAL A 346 -27.42 -28.54 -19.85
CA VAL A 346 -25.94 -28.70 -19.79
C VAL A 346 -25.21 -28.02 -20.96
N LYS A 347 -25.76 -26.93 -21.52
CA LYS A 347 -25.07 -26.15 -22.57
C LYS A 347 -24.22 -25.01 -22.03
#